data_AF-A0A1A9AEE4-F1
#
_entry.id   AF-A0A1A9AEE4-F1
#
_cell.length_a   1.000
_cell.length_b   1.000
_cell.length_c   1.000
_cell.angle_alpha   90.00
_cell.angle_beta   90.00
_cell.angle_gamma   90.00
#
_symmetry.space_group_name_H-M   'P 1'
#
loop_
_entity.id
_entity.type
_entity.pdbx_description
1 polymer ?
#
loop_
_entity_poly.entity_id
_entity_poly.type
_entity_poly.pdbx_seq_one_letter_code
_entity_poly.pdbx_strand_id
1 'polypeptide(L)'
;MSLKANSTEFFKLFRKSSKDLFSDQFYEALDSDSPDLSKYDNQCNDIHVHNPKEKVVKICKKYLRYLEYCKLLNDDNSLYKVSVLFNYWLYGVLTHIYGSNSTEKIRTGFSALQIKWTYFDYRRRNEV
;
A
#
# COMPACT_ATOMS: atom_id res chain seq x y z
N MET A 1 3.54 2.44 25.11
CA MET A 1 4.88 2.77 24.57
C MET A 1 4.80 2.61 23.06
N SER A 2 4.96 3.72 22.34
CA SER A 2 4.85 3.77 20.87
C SER A 2 6.01 3.00 20.25
N LEU A 3 5.70 1.88 19.59
CA LEU A 3 6.59 1.34 18.56
C LEU A 3 6.54 2.35 17.41
N LYS A 4 7.50 3.28 17.39
CA LYS A 4 7.92 3.93 16.14
C LYS A 4 8.26 2.77 15.20
N ALA A 5 7.32 2.40 14.34
CA ALA A 5 7.59 1.56 13.20
C ALA A 5 8.62 2.32 12.36
N ASN A 6 9.90 2.05 12.64
CA ASN A 6 11.00 2.74 12.01
C ASN A 6 10.92 2.40 10.52
N SER A 7 10.99 3.39 9.65
CA SER A 7 11.06 3.26 8.18
C SER A 7 12.11 2.26 7.66
N THR A 8 13.00 1.78 8.52
CA THR A 8 13.91 0.66 8.30
C THR A 8 13.21 -0.72 8.29
N GLU A 9 11.92 -0.84 8.62
CA GLU A 9 11.19 -2.11 8.70
C GLU A 9 10.83 -2.70 7.33
N PHE A 10 10.28 -1.91 6.41
CA PHE A 10 9.71 -2.46 5.18
C PHE A 10 10.78 -3.14 4.30
N PHE A 11 11.95 -2.52 4.18
CA PHE A 11 13.10 -3.12 3.52
C PHE A 11 13.65 -4.37 4.22
N LYS A 12 13.56 -4.42 5.55
CA LYS A 12 13.91 -5.63 6.32
C LYS A 12 12.91 -6.76 6.08
N LEU A 13 11.64 -6.45 5.77
CA LEU A 13 10.65 -7.46 5.39
C LEU A 13 11.08 -8.15 4.08
N PHE A 14 11.49 -7.40 3.05
CA PHE A 14 12.04 -8.00 1.82
C PHE A 14 13.25 -8.87 2.08
N ARG A 15 14.23 -8.37 2.86
CA ARG A 15 15.47 -9.11 3.15
C ARG A 15 15.27 -10.37 3.99
N LYS A 16 14.15 -10.51 4.69
CA LYS A 16 13.82 -11.70 5.47
C LYS A 16 13.07 -12.75 4.66
N SER A 17 12.55 -12.39 3.49
CA SER A 17 11.86 -13.31 2.61
C SER A 17 12.82 -14.38 2.09
N SER A 18 12.36 -15.63 2.08
CA SER A 18 13.09 -16.75 1.47
C SER A 18 12.70 -16.98 0.00
N LYS A 19 11.96 -16.05 -0.62
CA LYS A 19 11.54 -16.15 -2.02
C LYS A 19 12.70 -15.80 -2.97
N ASP A 20 12.72 -16.44 -4.13
CA ASP A 20 13.78 -16.24 -5.12
C ASP A 20 13.59 -14.95 -5.94
N LEU A 21 12.35 -14.64 -6.30
CA LEU A 21 12.04 -13.47 -7.11
C LEU A 21 11.85 -12.22 -6.24
N PHE A 22 12.49 -11.12 -6.64
CA PHE A 22 12.32 -9.83 -5.97
C PHE A 22 10.84 -9.39 -5.89
N SER A 23 10.04 -9.69 -6.91
CA SER A 23 8.59 -9.43 -6.91
C SER A 23 7.86 -10.19 -5.81
N ASP A 24 8.24 -11.45 -5.57
CA ASP A 24 7.57 -12.30 -4.58
C ASP A 24 7.92 -11.85 -3.16
N GLN A 25 9.21 -11.53 -2.94
CA GLN A 25 9.66 -10.88 -1.70
C GLN A 25 8.90 -9.58 -1.48
N PHE A 26 8.68 -8.81 -2.55
CA PHE A 26 8.01 -7.52 -2.50
C PHE A 26 6.53 -7.64 -2.11
N TYR A 27 5.81 -8.57 -2.73
CA TYR A 27 4.41 -8.83 -2.42
C TYR A 27 4.22 -9.41 -1.02
N GLU A 28 5.11 -10.31 -0.59
CA GLU A 28 5.08 -10.85 0.78
C GLU A 28 5.21 -9.74 1.84
N ALA A 29 6.11 -8.77 1.62
CA ALA A 29 6.24 -7.64 2.52
C ALA A 29 5.00 -6.73 2.52
N LEU A 30 4.39 -6.49 1.35
CA LEU A 30 3.13 -5.73 1.26
C LEU A 30 1.98 -6.43 1.99
N ASP A 31 1.90 -7.75 1.86
CA ASP A 31 0.85 -8.56 2.46
C ASP A 31 1.06 -8.80 3.96
N SER A 32 2.26 -8.59 4.49
CA SER A 32 2.56 -8.74 5.92
C SER A 32 1.63 -7.91 6.82
N ASP A 33 1.20 -8.49 7.94
CA ASP A 33 0.24 -7.89 8.87
C ASP A 33 0.89 -7.06 10.00
N SER A 34 2.17 -6.72 9.88
CA SER A 34 2.97 -5.95 10.87
C SER A 34 3.25 -4.55 10.33
N PRO A 35 2.90 -3.39 10.96
CA PRO A 35 2.50 -3.11 12.35
C PRO A 35 1.02 -2.66 12.48
N ASP A 36 0.64 -2.13 13.65
CA ASP A 36 -0.68 -1.52 13.88
C ASP A 36 -1.05 -0.50 12.79
N LEU A 37 -2.09 -0.85 12.04
CA LEU A 37 -2.62 -0.06 10.93
C LEU A 37 -3.69 0.95 11.38
N SER A 38 -4.03 0.99 12.68
CA SER A 38 -5.04 1.88 13.25
C SER A 38 -4.76 3.36 12.98
N LYS A 39 -3.47 3.74 12.89
CA LYS A 39 -3.08 5.12 12.60
C LYS A 39 -3.55 5.64 11.23
N TYR A 40 -3.93 4.74 10.33
CA TYR A 40 -4.46 5.05 9.01
C TYR A 40 -6.01 5.05 8.95
N ASP A 41 -6.68 4.80 10.08
CA ASP A 41 -8.15 4.68 10.14
C ASP A 41 -8.82 5.95 9.63
N ASN A 42 -8.38 7.11 10.11
CA ASN A 42 -8.95 8.40 9.72
C ASN A 42 -8.77 8.69 8.22
N GLN A 43 -7.67 8.20 7.63
CA GLN A 43 -7.37 8.39 6.22
C GLN A 43 -8.12 7.40 5.32
N CYS A 44 -8.49 6.23 5.83
CA CYS A 44 -9.01 5.13 5.01
C CYS A 44 -10.51 4.85 5.22
N ASN A 45 -11.10 5.14 6.37
CA ASN A 45 -12.49 4.81 6.67
C ASN A 45 -13.50 5.61 5.82
N ASP A 46 -13.13 6.81 5.39
CA ASP A 46 -13.90 7.69 4.50
C ASP A 46 -13.70 7.38 3.01
N ILE A 47 -12.94 6.34 2.65
CA ILE A 47 -12.72 5.98 1.24
C ILE A 47 -14.06 5.65 0.55
N HIS A 48 -14.26 6.21 -0.64
CA HIS A 48 -15.47 6.03 -1.44
C HIS A 48 -15.25 4.95 -2.50
N VAL A 49 -15.74 3.74 -2.24
CA VAL A 49 -15.52 2.53 -3.06
C VAL A 49 -16.74 1.60 -3.00
N HIS A 50 -16.82 0.65 -3.93
CA HIS A 50 -17.86 -0.37 -3.93
C HIS A 50 -17.66 -1.41 -2.81
N ASN A 51 -18.72 -2.18 -2.54
CA ASN A 51 -18.64 -3.31 -1.63
C ASN A 51 -17.80 -4.47 -2.20
N PRO A 52 -17.04 -5.18 -1.35
CA PRO A 52 -16.99 -5.04 0.11
C PRO A 52 -16.00 -3.96 0.58
N LYS A 53 -16.52 -2.83 1.08
CA LYS A 53 -15.73 -1.63 1.45
C LYS A 53 -14.67 -1.96 2.51
N GLU A 54 -14.99 -2.77 3.50
CA GLU A 54 -14.08 -3.14 4.59
C GLU A 54 -12.78 -3.80 4.09
N LYS A 55 -12.85 -4.63 3.03
CA LYS A 55 -11.65 -5.23 2.43
C LYS A 55 -10.77 -4.16 1.80
N VAL A 56 -11.37 -3.21 1.10
CA VAL A 56 -10.65 -2.10 0.45
C VAL A 56 -10.05 -1.15 1.47
N VAL A 57 -10.74 -0.90 2.59
CA VAL A 57 -10.20 -0.14 3.73
C VAL A 57 -8.94 -0.81 4.27
N LYS A 58 -8.91 -2.14 4.42
CA LYS A 58 -7.69 -2.87 4.82
C LYS A 58 -6.55 -2.67 3.82
N ILE A 59 -6.85 -2.72 2.51
CA ILE A 59 -5.86 -2.44 1.46
C ILE A 59 -5.36 -0.98 1.51
N CYS A 60 -6.24 -0.01 1.73
CA CYS A 60 -5.87 1.41 1.89
C CYS A 60 -4.84 1.61 3.02
N LYS A 61 -5.01 0.92 4.14
CA LYS A 61 -4.05 1.02 5.26
C LYS A 61 -2.68 0.44 4.90
N LYS A 62 -2.64 -0.73 4.23
CA LYS A 62 -1.38 -1.33 3.72
C LYS A 62 -0.73 -0.43 2.66
N TYR A 63 -1.55 0.21 1.82
CA TYR A 63 -1.12 1.18 0.81
C TYR A 63 -0.45 2.41 1.44
N LEU A 64 -1.05 3.03 2.45
CA LEU A 64 -0.44 4.19 3.14
C LEU A 64 0.82 3.80 3.92
N ARG A 65 0.85 2.60 4.53
CA ARG A 65 2.05 2.04 5.15
C ARG A 65 3.22 1.95 4.17
N TYR A 66 2.95 1.43 2.97
CA TYR A 66 3.95 1.36 1.91
C TYR A 66 4.49 2.75 1.56
N LEU A 67 3.60 3.72 1.33
CA LEU A 67 4.00 5.09 0.99
C LEU A 67 4.82 5.78 2.08
N GLU A 68 4.60 5.44 3.34
CA GLU A 68 5.31 6.05 4.47
C GLU A 68 6.69 5.43 4.71
N TYR A 69 6.80 4.11 4.59
CA TYR A 69 7.98 3.39 5.05
C TYR A 69 8.84 2.79 3.93
N CYS A 70 8.37 2.76 2.69
CA CYS A 70 9.18 2.29 1.57
C CYS A 70 10.17 3.35 1.10
N LYS A 71 11.41 3.29 1.62
CA LYS A 71 12.49 4.20 1.21
C LYS A 71 12.87 4.11 -0.28
N LEU A 72 12.57 3.01 -0.95
CA LEU A 72 12.78 2.84 -2.40
C LEU A 72 11.97 3.85 -3.22
N LEU A 73 10.91 4.43 -2.67
CA LEU A 73 10.15 5.50 -3.32
C LEU A 73 10.94 6.82 -3.42
N ASN A 74 12.03 6.99 -2.68
CA ASN A 74 12.87 8.18 -2.70
C ASN A 74 14.22 7.95 -3.40
N ASP A 75 14.42 6.78 -4.01
CA ASP A 75 15.64 6.43 -4.74
C ASP A 75 15.33 6.30 -6.23
N ASP A 76 15.84 7.22 -7.05
CA ASP A 76 15.52 7.31 -8.48
C ASP A 76 15.78 6.01 -9.25
N ASN A 77 16.82 5.27 -8.85
CA ASN A 77 17.19 4.00 -9.49
C ASN A 77 16.17 2.88 -9.26
N SER A 78 15.49 2.90 -8.11
CA SER A 78 14.54 1.86 -7.73
C SER A 78 13.09 2.31 -7.81
N LEU A 79 12.81 3.62 -7.79
CA LEU A 79 11.48 4.22 -7.82
C LEU A 79 10.62 3.62 -8.92
N TYR A 80 11.13 3.56 -10.15
CA TYR A 80 10.37 3.00 -11.29
C TYR A 80 9.99 1.54 -11.04
N LYS A 81 10.95 0.71 -10.61
CA LYS A 81 10.74 -0.73 -10.39
C LYS A 81 9.72 -0.99 -9.29
N VAL A 82 9.84 -0.32 -8.14
CA VAL A 82 8.92 -0.54 -7.01
C VAL A 82 7.54 0.05 -7.28
N SER A 83 7.46 1.15 -8.04
CA SER A 83 6.17 1.72 -8.46
C SER A 83 5.41 0.76 -9.37
N VAL A 84 6.11 0.11 -10.31
CA VAL A 84 5.51 -0.91 -11.19
C VAL A 84 5.00 -2.10 -10.38
N LEU A 85 5.84 -2.67 -9.51
CA LEU A 85 5.42 -3.80 -8.66
C LEU A 85 4.23 -3.44 -7.77
N PHE A 86 4.26 -2.26 -7.16
CA PHE A 86 3.17 -1.81 -6.30
C PHE A 86 1.85 -1.66 -7.07
N ASN A 87 1.89 -1.14 -8.30
CA ASN A 87 0.70 -1.05 -9.15
C ASN A 87 0.15 -2.44 -9.51
N TYR A 88 1.02 -3.40 -9.84
CA TYR A 88 0.59 -4.79 -10.08
C TYR A 88 -0.03 -5.44 -8.85
N TRP A 89 0.59 -5.27 -7.67
CA TRP A 89 0.01 -5.74 -6.42
C TRP A 89 -1.37 -5.14 -6.17
N LEU A 90 -1.52 -3.82 -6.36
CA LEU A 90 -2.78 -3.13 -6.14
C LEU A 90 -3.89 -3.62 -7.06
N TYR A 91 -3.59 -3.78 -8.35
CA TYR A 91 -4.52 -4.39 -9.31
C TYR A 91 -4.87 -5.83 -8.93
N GLY A 92 -3.88 -6.63 -8.54
CA GLY A 92 -4.08 -8.02 -8.11
C GLY A 92 -5.04 -8.13 -6.92
N VAL A 93 -4.82 -7.34 -5.86
CA VAL A 93 -5.68 -7.38 -4.66
C VAL A 93 -7.09 -6.86 -4.95
N LEU A 94 -7.25 -5.82 -5.78
CA LEU A 94 -8.58 -5.32 -6.18
C LEU A 94 -9.32 -6.33 -7.06
N THR A 95 -8.61 -6.99 -7.96
CA THR A 95 -9.14 -8.09 -8.78
C THR A 95 -9.59 -9.25 -7.90
N HIS A 96 -8.83 -9.59 -6.87
CA HIS A 96 -9.20 -10.63 -5.90
C HIS A 96 -10.43 -10.22 -5.06
N ILE A 97 -10.55 -8.94 -4.68
CA ILE A 97 -11.68 -8.44 -3.88
C ILE A 97 -12.99 -8.40 -4.70
N TYR A 98 -12.94 -7.91 -5.94
CA TYR A 98 -14.13 -7.64 -6.74
C TYR A 98 -14.43 -8.70 -7.81
N GLY A 99 -13.48 -9.58 -8.11
CA GLY A 99 -13.52 -10.49 -9.25
C GLY A 99 -13.02 -9.83 -10.54
N SER A 100 -12.41 -10.63 -11.42
CA SER A 100 -11.76 -10.18 -12.67
C SER A 100 -12.70 -9.48 -13.66
N ASN A 101 -13.99 -9.79 -13.61
CA ASN A 101 -14.98 -9.23 -14.54
C ASN A 101 -15.56 -7.89 -14.04
N SER A 102 -15.15 -7.43 -12.85
CA SER A 102 -15.65 -6.20 -12.22
C SER A 102 -14.78 -4.98 -12.55
N THR A 103 -14.47 -4.76 -13.83
CA THR A 103 -13.54 -3.70 -14.29
C THR A 103 -13.87 -2.32 -13.73
N GLU A 104 -15.16 -1.96 -13.68
CA GLU A 104 -15.60 -0.67 -13.16
C GLU A 104 -15.31 -0.51 -11.66
N LYS A 105 -15.59 -1.55 -10.86
CA LYS A 105 -15.27 -1.55 -9.43
C LYS A 105 -13.77 -1.52 -9.16
N ILE A 106 -12.98 -2.25 -9.96
CA ILE A 106 -11.51 -2.25 -9.88
C ILE A 106 -10.98 -0.84 -10.17
N ARG A 107 -11.44 -0.23 -11.27
CA ARG A 107 -11.04 1.14 -11.66
C ARG A 107 -11.41 2.16 -10.59
N THR A 108 -12.64 2.12 -10.08
CA THR A 108 -13.10 3.01 -9.00
C THR A 108 -12.27 2.82 -7.73
N GLY A 109 -12.00 1.57 -7.32
CA GLY A 109 -11.15 1.26 -6.18
C GLY A 109 -9.71 1.77 -6.34
N PHE A 110 -9.12 1.56 -7.52
CA PHE A 110 -7.78 2.02 -7.84
C PHE A 110 -7.69 3.56 -7.78
N SER A 111 -8.62 4.27 -8.44
CA SER A 111 -8.68 5.73 -8.40
C SER A 111 -8.88 6.28 -6.99
N ALA A 112 -9.73 5.66 -6.17
CA ALA A 112 -9.94 6.08 -4.79
C ALA A 112 -8.67 5.94 -3.94
N LEU A 113 -7.89 4.87 -4.15
CA LEU A 113 -6.60 4.66 -3.46
C LEU A 113 -5.54 5.67 -3.91
N GLN A 114 -5.50 6.03 -5.19
CA GLN A 114 -4.62 7.09 -5.69
C GLN A 114 -4.94 8.46 -5.06
N ILE A 115 -6.21 8.80 -4.85
CA ILE A 115 -6.59 10.05 -4.16
C ILE A 115 -6.04 10.07 -2.73
N LYS A 116 -6.04 8.93 -2.04
CA LYS A 116 -5.45 8.81 -0.68
C LYS A 116 -3.95 9.06 -0.68
N TRP A 117 -3.23 8.67 -1.73
CA TRP A 117 -1.82 9.06 -1.89
C TRP A 117 -1.66 10.57 -1.94
N THR A 118 -2.37 11.26 -2.84
CA THR A 118 -2.20 12.71 -3.02
C THR A 118 -2.39 13.47 -1.71
N TYR A 119 -3.40 13.11 -0.92
CA TYR A 119 -3.66 13.75 0.36
C TYR A 119 -2.63 13.38 1.44
N PHE A 120 -2.17 12.13 1.46
CA PHE A 120 -1.11 11.69 2.37
C PHE A 120 0.22 12.41 2.09
N ASP A 121 0.58 12.55 0.82
CA ASP A 121 1.80 13.23 0.38
C ASP A 121 1.75 14.75 0.59
N TYR A 122 0.57 15.35 0.42
CA TYR A 122 0.33 16.75 0.80
C TYR A 122 0.55 16.95 2.30
N ARG A 123 -0.04 16.13 3.16
CA ARG A 123 0.14 16.25 4.61
C ARG A 123 1.61 16.07 5.02
N ARG A 124 2.29 15.07 4.45
CA ARG A 124 3.72 14.83 4.74
C ARG A 124 4.61 16.04 4.41
N ARG A 125 4.28 16.80 3.35
CA ARG A 125 5.06 17.97 2.93
C ARG A 125 4.78 19.23 3.76
N ASN A 126 3.63 19.32 4.42
CA ASN A 126 3.21 20.50 5.19
C ASN A 126 3.37 20.33 6.72
N GLU A 127 3.80 19.16 7.18
CA GLU A 127 4.14 18.87 8.58
C GLU A 127 5.64 19.07 8.89
N VAL A 128 6.39 19.73 7.98
CA VAL A 128 7.80 20.16 8.12
C VAL A 128 7.83 21.68 8.32
#